data_AF-A0A927ZGR9-F1
#
_entry.id   AF-A0A927ZGR9-F1
#
_cell.length_a   1.000
_cell.length_b   1.000
_cell.length_c   1.000
_cell.angle_alpha   90.00
_cell.angle_beta   90.00
_cell.angle_gamma   90.00
#
_symmetry.space_group_name_H-M   'P 1'
#
loop_
_entity.id
_entity.type
_entity.pdbx_description
1 polymer ?
#
loop_
_entity_poly.entity_id
_entity_poly.type
_entity_poly.pdbx_seq_one_letter_code
_entity_poly.pdbx_strand_id
1 'polypeptide(L)'
;MNGGKRKVCANCGKSYIEGDKYCRYCGAPMGQPEYIDDTIECIYGPPPVKRVHVCKKCGFRWETGLMIDNERWCPECGGPAPGVEVEAE
;
A
#
# COMPACT_ATOMS: atom_id res chain seq x y z
N MET A 1 -25.83 -1.94 6.42
CA MET A 1 -24.51 -1.31 6.43
C MET A 1 -23.96 -1.31 5.01
N ASN A 2 -23.59 -0.15 4.47
CA ASN A 2 -23.06 -0.05 3.10
C ASN A 2 -21.61 -0.57 3.08
N GLY A 3 -21.40 -1.73 2.47
CA GLY A 3 -20.08 -2.33 2.25
C GLY A 3 -19.22 -1.41 1.38
N GLY A 4 -18.17 -0.85 1.98
CA GLY A 4 -17.19 -0.05 1.26
C GLY A 4 -16.43 -0.94 0.28
N LYS A 5 -16.65 -0.72 -1.02
CA LYS A 5 -15.93 -1.41 -2.10
C LYS A 5 -14.43 -1.08 -1.97
N ARG A 6 -13.57 -2.05 -1.67
CA ARG A 6 -12.11 -1.88 -1.72
C ARG A 6 -11.57 -2.50 -3.00
N LYS A 7 -10.72 -1.76 -3.70
CA LYS A 7 -10.06 -2.24 -4.92
C LYS A 7 -8.85 -3.09 -4.52
N VAL A 8 -8.66 -4.25 -5.14
CA VAL A 8 -7.54 -5.18 -4.85
C VAL A 8 -6.74 -5.52 -6.10
N CYS A 9 -5.45 -5.75 -5.94
CA CYS A 9 -4.55 -6.01 -7.06
C CYS A 9 -4.78 -7.43 -7.61
N ALA A 10 -5.07 -7.57 -8.90
CA ALA A 10 -5.23 -8.87 -9.56
C ALA A 10 -3.97 -9.78 -9.49
N ASN A 11 -2.78 -9.20 -9.30
CA ASN A 11 -1.52 -9.96 -9.26
C ASN A 11 -1.16 -10.50 -7.86
N CYS A 12 -1.51 -9.80 -6.78
CA CYS A 12 -1.12 -10.20 -5.42
C CYS A 12 -2.28 -10.27 -4.41
N GLY A 13 -3.50 -9.93 -4.83
CA GLY A 13 -4.72 -9.96 -4.00
C GLY A 13 -4.79 -8.89 -2.91
N LYS A 14 -3.78 -8.04 -2.75
CA LYS A 14 -3.79 -6.99 -1.71
C LYS A 14 -4.65 -5.80 -2.09
N SER A 15 -5.33 -5.25 -1.10
CA SER A 15 -6.11 -4.02 -1.22
C SER A 15 -5.23 -2.81 -1.50
N TYR A 16 -5.77 -1.84 -2.25
CA TYR A 16 -5.07 -0.62 -2.61
C TYR A 16 -6.00 0.59 -2.59
N ILE A 17 -5.40 1.78 -2.65
CA ILE A 17 -6.10 3.06 -2.51
C ILE A 17 -6.56 3.53 -3.89
N GLU A 18 -7.77 4.11 -3.97
CA GLU A 18 -8.26 4.67 -5.23
C GLU A 18 -7.32 5.75 -5.77
N GLY A 19 -6.76 5.51 -6.96
CA GLY A 19 -5.80 6.42 -7.61
C GLY A 19 -4.43 5.80 -7.91
N ASP A 20 -4.10 4.65 -7.29
CA ASP A 20 -2.84 3.95 -7.57
C ASP A 20 -2.82 3.38 -9.00
N LYS A 21 -1.73 3.62 -9.76
CA LYS A 21 -1.52 3.05 -11.11
C LYS A 21 -0.82 1.69 -11.04
N TYR A 22 0.03 1.51 -10.02
CA TYR A 22 0.82 0.31 -9.77
C TYR A 22 0.62 -0.18 -8.34
N CYS A 23 0.69 -1.49 -8.15
CA CYS A 23 0.53 -2.10 -6.83
C CYS A 23 1.75 -1.81 -5.93
N ARG A 24 1.49 -1.23 -4.76
CA ARG A 24 2.51 -0.90 -3.76
C ARG A 24 3.21 -2.11 -3.13
N TYR A 25 2.64 -3.31 -3.30
CA TYR A 25 3.14 -4.55 -2.71
C TYR A 25 3.91 -5.44 -3.69
N CYS A 26 3.58 -5.38 -4.99
CA CYS A 26 4.21 -6.24 -6.00
C CYS A 26 4.75 -5.51 -7.22
N GLY A 27 4.52 -4.19 -7.36
CA GLY A 27 5.00 -3.38 -8.48
C GLY A 27 4.25 -3.59 -9.80
N ALA A 28 3.29 -4.52 -9.87
CA ALA A 28 2.52 -4.79 -11.09
C ALA A 28 1.56 -3.64 -11.45
N PRO A 29 1.36 -3.34 -12.75
CA PRO A 29 0.34 -2.39 -13.19
C PRO A 29 -1.05 -2.91 -12.84
N MET A 30 -1.96 -2.02 -12.45
CA MET A 30 -3.28 -2.45 -12.02
C MET A 30 -4.19 -2.80 -13.20
N GLY A 31 -4.42 -4.10 -13.39
CA GLY A 31 -5.58 -4.63 -14.10
C GLY A 31 -6.77 -4.73 -13.14
N GLN A 32 -7.99 -4.57 -13.65
CA GLN A 32 -9.23 -4.35 -12.89
C GLN A 32 -9.34 -5.16 -11.58
N PRO A 33 -9.73 -4.52 -10.46
CA PRO A 33 -9.81 -5.17 -9.15
C PRO A 33 -11.05 -6.08 -9.01
N GLU A 34 -10.86 -7.31 -8.54
CA GLU A 34 -11.96 -8.21 -8.14
C GLU A 34 -12.16 -8.17 -6.61
N TYR A 35 -13.38 -7.89 -6.14
CA TYR A 35 -13.73 -7.68 -4.73
C TYR A 35 -13.31 -8.83 -3.79
N ILE A 36 -12.78 -8.50 -2.60
CA ILE A 36 -12.57 -9.47 -1.51
C ILE A 36 -13.08 -8.85 -0.21
N ASP A 37 -13.80 -9.65 0.59
CA ASP A 37 -14.38 -9.28 1.88
C ASP A 37 -13.31 -9.41 2.98
N ASP A 38 -12.83 -8.27 3.50
CA ASP A 38 -11.84 -8.23 4.57
C ASP A 38 -12.49 -8.59 5.92
N THR A 39 -12.50 -9.88 6.28
CA THR A 39 -12.74 -10.30 7.65
C THR A 39 -11.56 -9.85 8.51
N ILE A 40 -11.78 -8.89 9.40
CA ILE A 40 -10.75 -8.30 10.27
C ILE A 40 -10.29 -9.36 11.27
N GLU A 41 -9.09 -9.90 11.10
CA GLU A 41 -8.42 -10.73 12.11
C GLU A 41 -7.66 -9.83 13.09
N CYS A 42 -8.03 -9.90 14.37
CA CYS A 42 -7.39 -9.13 15.44
C CYS A 42 -6.00 -9.67 15.76
N ILE A 43 -4.98 -9.22 15.03
CA ILE A 43 -3.56 -9.46 15.37
C ILE A 43 -3.13 -8.37 16.38
N TYR A 44 -2.81 -8.75 17.62
CA TYR A 44 -2.13 -7.85 18.58
C TYR A 44 -0.75 -7.49 18.00
N GLY A 45 -0.61 -6.29 17.45
CA GLY A 45 0.63 -5.76 16.87
C GLY A 45 1.07 -4.45 17.54
N PRO A 46 2.34 -4.04 17.37
CA PRO A 46 2.80 -2.72 17.77
C PRO A 46 1.93 -1.63 17.13
N PRO A 47 1.78 -0.46 17.77
CA PRO A 47 0.93 0.62 17.27
C PRO A 47 1.30 0.98 15.83
N PRO A 48 0.32 1.34 14.98
CA PRO A 48 0.60 1.74 13.61
C PRO A 48 1.59 2.92 13.58
N VAL A 49 2.69 2.76 12.85
CA VAL A 49 3.74 3.78 12.72
C VAL A 49 3.57 4.48 11.38
N LYS A 50 3.52 5.81 11.40
CA LYS A 50 3.53 6.64 10.19
C LYS A 50 4.91 6.62 9.55
N ARG A 51 4.96 6.43 8.24
CA ARG A 51 6.20 6.36 7.47
C ARG A 51 6.03 7.16 6.19
N VAL A 52 7.05 7.93 5.85
CA VAL A 52 7.11 8.65 4.57
C VAL A 52 8.05 7.91 3.65
N HIS A 53 7.54 7.56 2.47
CA HIS A 53 8.26 6.89 1.40
C HIS A 53 8.57 7.85 0.27
N VAL A 54 9.79 7.80 -0.25
CA VAL A 54 10.21 8.59 -1.42
C VAL A 54 10.78 7.67 -2.50
N CYS A 55 10.18 7.70 -3.69
CA CYS A 55 10.68 6.93 -4.82
C CYS A 55 11.90 7.59 -5.47
N LYS A 56 13.05 6.90 -5.48
CA LYS A 56 14.27 7.39 -6.17
C LYS A 56 14.17 7.41 -7.70
N LYS A 57 13.18 6.72 -8.28
CA LYS A 57 13.01 6.61 -9.74
C LYS A 57 12.14 7.72 -10.33
N CYS A 58 11.04 8.08 -9.67
CA CYS A 58 10.11 9.11 -10.16
C CYS A 58 10.00 10.33 -9.24
N GLY A 59 10.58 10.31 -8.03
CA GLY A 59 10.47 11.39 -7.06
C GLY A 59 9.13 11.46 -6.31
N PHE A 60 8.21 10.52 -6.56
CA PHE A 60 6.91 10.50 -5.88
C PHE A 60 7.06 10.20 -4.38
N ARG A 61 6.35 10.96 -3.55
CA ARG A 61 6.32 10.85 -2.09
C ARG A 61 4.94 10.38 -1.63
N TRP A 62 4.88 9.39 -0.74
CA TRP A 62 3.63 8.93 -0.11
C TRP A 62 3.80 8.59 1.37
N GLU A 63 2.71 8.61 2.12
CA GLU A 63 2.67 8.28 3.55
C GLU A 63 1.94 6.94 3.75
N THR A 64 2.46 6.11 4.65
CA THR A 64 1.82 4.86 5.12
C THR A 64 1.67 4.89 6.63
N GLY A 65 0.59 4.31 7.16
CA GLY A 65 0.27 4.30 8.59
C GLY A 65 -0.06 2.90 9.09
N LEU A 66 0.78 1.92 8.73
CA LEU A 66 0.53 0.50 8.99
C LEU A 66 1.39 -0.05 10.13
N MET A 67 0.86 -1.07 10.83
CA MET A 67 1.62 -1.82 11.84
C MET A 67 2.87 -2.48 11.24
N ILE A 68 2.75 -3.04 10.03
CA ILE A 68 3.86 -3.60 9.26
C ILE A 68 3.85 -2.96 7.87
N ASP A 69 4.94 -2.27 7.53
CA ASP A 69 5.11 -1.66 6.22
C ASP A 69 5.53 -2.70 5.18
N ASN A 70 4.60 -3.05 4.28
CA ASN A 70 4.84 -3.97 3.16
C ASN A 70 4.77 -3.25 1.81
N GLU A 71 4.62 -1.92 1.81
CA GLU A 71 4.43 -1.08 0.63
C GLU A 71 5.79 -0.70 0.00
N ARG A 72 6.51 -1.72 -0.48
CA ARG A 72 7.89 -1.59 -1.01
C ARG A 72 8.00 -1.06 -2.44
N TRP A 73 6.87 -0.73 -3.07
CA TRP A 73 6.81 -0.34 -4.48
C TRP A 73 6.07 0.99 -4.66
N CYS A 74 6.56 1.80 -5.60
CA CYS A 74 5.98 3.10 -5.92
C CYS A 74 4.66 2.95 -6.69
N PRO A 75 3.57 3.60 -6.26
CA PRO A 75 2.26 3.50 -6.92
C PRO A 75 2.18 4.22 -8.27
N GLU A 76 3.15 5.10 -8.58
CA GLU A 76 3.15 5.89 -9.82
C GLU A 76 4.06 5.32 -10.91
N CYS A 77 5.13 4.60 -10.56
CA CYS A 77 6.11 4.12 -11.53
C CYS A 77 6.46 2.64 -11.44
N GLY A 78 5.92 1.92 -10.44
CA GLY A 78 6.27 0.51 -10.17
C GLY A 78 7.74 0.29 -9.80
N GLY A 79 8.49 1.34 -9.49
CA GLY A 79 9.87 1.24 -9.02
C GLY A 79 9.97 0.82 -7.56
N PRO A 80 11.09 0.23 -7.11
CA PRO A 80 11.29 -0.07 -5.70
C PRO A 80 11.30 1.24 -4.88
N ALA A 81 10.79 1.18 -3.66
CA ALA A 81 10.73 2.30 -2.71
C ALA A 81 11.83 2.18 -1.64
N PRO A 82 13.06 2.65 -1.88
CA PRO A 82 14.09 2.72 -0.86
C PRO A 82 14.17 4.13 -0.27
N GLY A 83 13.45 4.39 0.81
CA GLY A 83 13.58 5.63 1.58
C GLY A 83 12.46 5.77 2.58
N VAL A 84 12.61 5.11 3.74
CA VAL A 84 11.72 5.29 4.88
C VAL A 84 12.36 6.36 5.77
N GLU A 85 11.80 7.56 5.76
CA GLU A 85 12.01 8.50 6.87
C GLU A 85 11.00 8.10 7.96
N VAL A 86 11.49 7.45 9.01
CA VAL A 86 10.72 7.17 10.23
C VAL A 86 10.80 8.40 11.11
N GLU A 87 9.69 9.12 11.28
CA GLU A 87 9.59 10.06 12.40
C GLU A 87 9.33 9.23 13.66
N ALA A 88 10.40 9.05 14.44
CA ALA A 88 10.33 8.51 15.78
C ALA A 88 9.98 9.66 16.74
N GLU A 89 8.78 9.62 17.31
CA GLU A 89 8.45 10.33 18.55
C GLU A 89 8.73 9.45 19.76
#